data_AF-A0A9P7XIE0-F1
#
_entry.id   AF-A0A9P7XIE0-F1
#
_cell.length_a   1.000
_cell.length_b   1.000
_cell.length_c   1.000
_cell.angle_alpha   90.00
_cell.angle_beta   90.00
_cell.angle_gamma   90.00
#
_symmetry.space_group_name_H-M   'P 1'
#
loop_
_entity.id
_entity.type
_entity.pdbx_description
1 polymer ?
#
loop_
_entity_poly.entity_id
_entity_poly.type
_entity_poly.pdbx_seq_one_letter_code
_entity_poly.pdbx_strand_id
1 'polypeptide(L)'
;MARKCSSIRRLSSASPKFHKYASLLTPKLHQLYRLTYEGLSDQDTATTAGGWSGADFFHGTGHCGCLGVQVSRKVDKDVDITVEDAVPIFVCKARNVRQKWVESFFVESENDILPCYLAIVSY
;
A
#
# COMPACT_ATOMS: atom_id res chain seq x y z
N MET A 1 -4.44 16.52 -6.50
CA MET A 1 -3.38 17.10 -5.65
C MET A 1 -2.74 15.94 -4.92
N ALA A 2 -1.43 15.70 -5.10
CA ALA A 2 -0.77 14.54 -4.49
C ALA A 2 -0.77 14.65 -2.95
N ARG A 3 -1.17 13.59 -2.24
CA ARG A 3 -1.19 13.57 -0.77
C ARG A 3 0.23 13.43 -0.25
N LYS A 4 0.57 14.23 0.76
CA LYS A 4 1.88 14.16 1.40
C LYS A 4 1.89 13.06 2.46
N CYS A 5 2.70 12.02 2.23
CA CYS A 5 2.97 11.00 3.22
C CYS A 5 3.72 11.63 4.40
N SER A 6 3.12 11.55 5.59
CA SER A 6 3.62 12.09 6.85
C SER A 6 4.54 11.12 7.58
N SER A 7 4.28 9.81 7.49
CA SER A 7 5.14 8.80 8.12
C SER A 7 5.04 7.44 7.44
N ILE A 8 6.12 6.67 7.55
CA ILE A 8 6.22 5.28 7.13
C ILE A 8 6.67 4.50 8.36
N ARG A 9 5.88 3.53 8.82
CA ARG A 9 6.20 2.76 10.03
C ARG A 9 6.20 1.27 9.74
N ARG A 10 7.32 0.60 10.00
CA ARG A 10 7.38 -0.87 9.92
C ARG A 10 6.42 -1.49 10.94
N LEU A 11 5.64 -2.46 10.50
CA LEU A 11 4.79 -3.27 11.37
C LEU A 11 5.53 -4.54 11.78
N SER A 12 5.35 -4.91 13.05
CA SER A 12 5.87 -6.17 13.59
C SER A 12 5.25 -7.36 12.86
N SER A 13 6.03 -8.43 12.68
CA SER A 13 5.55 -9.71 12.15
C SER A 13 4.43 -10.32 13.00
N ALA A 14 4.39 -10.02 14.30
CA ALA A 14 3.33 -10.44 15.20
C ALA A 14 2.02 -9.63 15.06
N SER A 15 2.01 -8.55 14.26
CA SER A 15 0.82 -7.71 14.13
C SER A 15 -0.29 -8.41 13.33
N PRO A 16 -1.58 -8.23 13.68
CA PRO A 16 -2.69 -8.83 12.93
C PRO A 16 -2.68 -8.46 11.43
N LYS A 17 -2.28 -7.23 11.09
CA LYS A 17 -2.15 -6.78 9.71
C LYS A 17 -1.02 -7.50 8.96
N PHE A 18 0.11 -7.74 9.62
CA PHE A 18 1.18 -8.53 9.01
C PHE A 18 0.70 -9.94 8.72
N HIS A 19 0.08 -10.63 9.68
CA HIS A 19 -0.47 -11.97 9.47
C HIS A 19 -1.51 -12.01 8.33
N LYS A 20 -2.42 -11.03 8.29
CA LYS A 20 -3.41 -10.90 7.21
C LYS A 20 -2.73 -10.83 5.84
N TYR A 21 -1.72 -9.97 5.65
CA TYR A 21 -1.09 -9.82 4.34
C TYR A 21 -0.11 -10.95 4.03
N ALA A 22 0.51 -11.55 5.03
CA ALA A 22 1.33 -12.75 4.86
C ALA A 22 0.50 -13.95 4.37
N SER A 23 -0.78 -14.05 4.73
CA SER A 23 -1.67 -15.11 4.23
C SER A 23 -2.25 -14.82 2.83
N LEU A 24 -2.23 -13.55 2.39
CA LEU A 24 -2.81 -13.13 1.10
C LEU A 24 -1.75 -12.98 0.00
N LEU A 25 -0.53 -12.57 0.36
CA LEU A 25 0.55 -12.31 -0.58
C LEU A 25 1.44 -13.54 -0.66
N THR A 26 1.56 -14.09 -1.87
CA THR A 26 2.57 -15.06 -2.23
C THR A 26 3.42 -14.49 -3.36
N PRO A 27 4.76 -14.67 -3.33
CA PRO A 27 5.54 -15.41 -2.33
C PRO A 27 5.79 -14.61 -1.02
N LYS A 28 6.60 -15.17 -0.10
CA LYS A 28 6.67 -14.81 1.34
C LYS A 28 6.78 -13.30 1.61
N LEU A 29 5.88 -12.78 2.45
CA LEU A 29 5.96 -11.42 3.00
C LEU A 29 7.12 -11.30 4.01
N HIS A 30 8.07 -10.41 3.75
CA HIS A 30 9.20 -10.14 4.64
C HIS A 30 8.97 -8.93 5.53
N GLN A 31 8.49 -7.86 4.92
CA GLN A 31 8.33 -6.58 5.59
C GLN A 31 6.99 -5.97 5.21
N LEU A 32 6.36 -5.33 6.18
CA LEU A 32 5.13 -4.58 5.98
C LEU A 32 5.30 -3.21 6.63
N TYR A 33 5.01 -2.16 5.89
CA TYR A 33 5.07 -0.79 6.36
C TYR A 33 3.68 -0.18 6.29
N ARG A 34 3.25 0.50 7.35
CA ARG A 34 2.07 1.36 7.36
C ARG A 34 2.46 2.74 6.86
N LEU A 35 1.74 3.24 5.87
CA LEU A 35 1.88 4.60 5.35
C LEU A 35 0.86 5.48 6.07
N THR A 36 1.26 6.69 6.49
CA THR A 36 0.36 7.70 7.05
C THR A 36 0.43 8.95 6.16
N TYR A 37 -0.69 9.64 5.94
CA TYR A 37 -0.70 10.92 5.20
C TYR A 37 -1.21 12.03 6.09
N GLU A 38 -0.73 13.24 5.84
CA GLU A 38 -1.24 14.45 6.49
C GLU A 38 -2.75 14.61 6.22
N GLY A 39 -3.51 14.99 7.25
CA GLY A 39 -4.95 15.24 7.14
C GLY A 39 -5.85 14.00 7.07
N LEU A 40 -5.31 12.78 7.21
CA LEU A 40 -6.12 11.56 7.34
C LEU A 40 -6.03 11.01 8.77
N SER A 41 -7.07 11.27 9.58
CA SER A 41 -7.25 10.65 10.90
C SER A 41 -7.58 9.18 10.70
N ASP A 42 -6.57 8.34 10.82
CA ASP A 42 -6.62 6.88 10.80
C ASP A 42 -7.19 6.26 9.50
N GLN A 43 -6.29 5.87 8.60
CA GLN A 43 -6.64 5.28 7.29
C GLN A 43 -7.44 3.98 7.38
N ASP A 44 -7.36 3.27 8.49
CA ASP A 44 -8.19 2.10 8.77
C ASP A 44 -9.66 2.51 9.04
N THR A 45 -9.89 3.69 9.62
CA THR A 45 -11.22 4.27 9.88
C THR A 45 -11.73 5.19 8.75
N ALA A 46 -10.85 5.60 7.82
CA ALA A 46 -11.26 6.35 6.62
C ALA A 46 -12.29 5.58 5.77
N THR A 47 -12.43 4.28 5.99
CA THR A 47 -13.46 3.38 5.41
C THR A 47 -14.90 3.80 5.70
N THR A 48 -15.18 4.58 6.76
CA THR A 48 -16.55 4.99 7.12
C THR A 48 -16.86 6.46 6.85
N ALA A 49 -15.90 7.37 6.96
CA ALA A 49 -16.15 8.82 6.84
C ALA A 49 -15.86 9.41 5.44
N GLY A 50 -15.07 8.72 4.60
CA GLY A 50 -14.52 9.29 3.35
C GLY A 50 -14.97 8.62 2.05
N GLY A 51 -15.89 7.66 2.10
CA GLY A 51 -16.34 6.88 0.94
C GLY A 51 -15.31 5.87 0.40
N TRP A 52 -14.32 5.50 1.22
CA TRP A 52 -13.29 4.52 0.85
C TRP A 52 -13.81 3.09 0.99
N SER A 53 -13.34 2.22 0.11
CA SER A 53 -13.71 0.80 0.07
C SER A 53 -13.34 0.08 1.36
N GLY A 54 -14.21 -0.83 1.80
CA GLY A 54 -13.84 -1.84 2.79
C GLY A 54 -12.80 -2.83 2.25
N ALA A 55 -12.80 -3.08 0.94
CA ALA A 55 -11.84 -3.96 0.26
C ALA A 55 -10.42 -3.38 0.23
N ASP A 56 -9.43 -4.28 0.17
CA ASP A 56 -8.02 -3.98 -0.09
C ASP A 56 -7.73 -4.27 -1.57
N PHE A 57 -7.06 -3.35 -2.25
CA PHE A 57 -6.59 -3.49 -3.63
C PHE A 57 -5.07 -3.56 -3.66
N PHE A 58 -4.49 -4.33 -4.57
CA PHE A 58 -3.05 -4.53 -4.64
C PHE A 58 -2.48 -3.89 -5.90
N HIS A 59 -1.36 -3.19 -5.74
CA HIS A 59 -0.70 -2.46 -6.81
C HIS A 59 0.82 -2.69 -6.76
N GLY A 60 1.36 -3.44 -7.73
CA GLY A 60 2.81 -3.63 -7.87
C GLY A 60 3.49 -2.39 -8.47
N THR A 61 4.76 -2.14 -8.12
CA THR A 61 5.50 -0.96 -8.59
C THR A 61 6.00 -1.06 -10.04
N GLY A 62 5.83 -2.20 -10.70
CA GLY A 62 6.38 -2.46 -12.04
C GLY A 62 5.75 -1.65 -13.18
N HIS A 63 4.60 -1.01 -12.97
CA HIS A 63 3.88 -0.31 -14.06
C HIS A 63 3.56 1.16 -13.78
N CYS A 64 3.89 1.69 -12.59
CA CYS A 64 3.63 3.10 -12.25
C CYS A 64 4.86 3.71 -11.56
N GLY A 65 5.77 4.25 -12.35
CA GLY A 65 7.07 4.81 -11.94
C GLY A 65 7.04 6.01 -10.97
N CYS A 66 5.90 6.35 -10.38
CA CYS A 66 5.74 7.55 -9.56
C CYS A 66 6.00 7.34 -8.05
N LEU A 67 5.85 6.12 -7.52
CA LEU A 67 5.98 5.86 -6.08
C LEU A 67 7.31 5.17 -5.69
N GLY A 68 7.90 4.36 -6.57
CA GLY A 68 9.20 3.72 -6.32
C GLY A 68 10.34 4.74 -6.08
N VAL A 69 10.26 5.91 -6.74
CA VAL A 69 11.23 7.01 -6.63
C VAL A 69 11.06 7.82 -5.32
N GLN A 70 9.87 7.82 -4.71
CA GLN A 70 9.62 8.54 -3.47
C GLN A 70 9.88 7.70 -2.22
N VAL A 71 9.58 6.40 -2.24
CA VAL A 71 9.86 5.50 -1.10
C VAL A 71 11.37 5.41 -0.86
N SER A 72 12.17 5.20 -1.91
CA SER A 72 13.64 5.15 -1.83
C SER A 72 14.30 6.40 -1.25
N ARG A 73 13.60 7.56 -1.22
CA ARG A 73 14.12 8.82 -0.66
C ARG A 73 13.71 9.09 0.80
N LYS A 74 12.78 8.33 1.38
CA LYS A 74 12.16 8.65 2.68
C LYS A 74 12.14 7.53 3.72
N VAL A 75 12.58 6.32 3.38
CA VAL A 75 12.86 5.33 4.43
C VAL A 75 14.08 5.81 5.20
N ASP A 76 14.01 5.81 6.53
CA ASP A 76 15.15 6.12 7.40
C ASP A 76 16.39 5.35 6.93
N LYS A 77 17.56 5.98 7.08
CA LYS A 77 18.89 5.61 6.56
C LYS A 77 19.40 4.20 6.91
N ASP A 78 18.58 3.36 7.53
CA ASP A 78 18.93 2.03 8.05
C ASP A 78 18.22 0.87 7.33
N VAL A 79 17.54 1.11 6.20
CA VAL A 79 16.91 0.03 5.42
C VAL A 79 17.58 -0.07 4.04
N ASP A 80 18.71 -0.75 4.00
CA ASP A 80 19.21 -1.35 2.77
C ASP A 80 18.28 -2.52 2.39
N ILE A 81 17.37 -2.28 1.46
CA ILE A 81 16.70 -3.36 0.75
C ILE A 81 17.71 -3.84 -0.29
N THR A 82 18.39 -4.96 -0.07
CA THR A 82 19.18 -5.61 -1.11
C THR A 82 18.22 -6.21 -2.14
N VAL A 83 18.16 -5.55 -3.30
CA VAL A 83 17.14 -5.69 -4.37
C VAL A 83 17.55 -6.74 -5.41
N GLU A 84 17.83 -7.98 -5.01
CA GLU A 84 18.02 -9.04 -6.03
C GLU A 84 16.74 -9.85 -6.26
N ASP A 85 15.89 -10.06 -5.24
CA ASP A 85 14.64 -10.84 -5.39
C ASP A 85 13.39 -10.22 -4.73
N ALA A 86 13.47 -8.99 -4.23
CA ALA A 86 12.38 -8.35 -3.49
C ALA A 86 11.50 -7.44 -4.37
N VAL A 87 10.18 -7.66 -4.34
CA VAL A 87 9.17 -6.87 -5.06
C VAL A 87 8.33 -6.05 -4.08
N PRO A 88 8.25 -4.70 -4.26
CA PRO A 88 7.34 -3.87 -3.49
C PRO A 88 5.91 -3.95 -4.05
N ILE A 89 4.94 -4.17 -3.15
CA ILE A 89 3.51 -4.18 -3.44
C ILE A 89 2.82 -3.17 -2.53
N PHE A 90 2.09 -2.21 -3.09
CA PHE A 90 1.21 -1.36 -2.32
C PHE A 90 -0.12 -2.06 -2.06
N VAL A 91 -0.57 -1.97 -0.81
CA VAL A 91 -1.94 -2.31 -0.43
C VAL A 91 -2.72 -1.01 -0.29
N CYS A 92 -3.74 -0.86 -1.12
CA CYS A 92 -4.48 0.37 -1.30
C CYS A 92 -5.94 0.23 -0.86
N LYS A 93 -6.51 1.32 -0.38
CA LYS A 93 -7.95 1.56 -0.41
C LYS A 93 -8.31 2.32 -1.67
N ALA A 94 -9.51 2.09 -2.20
CA ALA A 94 -10.00 2.83 -3.35
C ALA A 94 -11.39 3.40 -3.07
N ARG A 95 -11.78 4.47 -3.75
CA ARG A 95 -13.17 4.97 -3.75
C ARG A 95 -13.63 5.16 -5.18
N ASN A 96 -14.94 5.40 -5.38
CA ASN A 96 -15.52 5.52 -6.72
C ASN A 96 -15.13 4.36 -7.65
N VAL A 97 -15.00 3.16 -7.09
CA VAL A 97 -14.58 1.97 -7.81
C VAL A 97 -15.67 1.55 -8.80
N ARG A 98 -15.30 1.39 -10.06
CA ARG A 98 -16.18 0.93 -11.13
C ARG A 98 -15.83 -0.49 -11.53
N GLN A 99 -16.84 -1.30 -11.81
CA GLN A 99 -16.66 -2.65 -12.33
C GLN A 99 -16.65 -2.58 -13.86
N LYS A 100 -15.61 -3.12 -14.49
CA LYS A 100 -15.51 -3.23 -15.96
C LYS A 100 -15.88 -4.62 -16.46
N TRP A 101 -15.55 -5.65 -15.68
CA TRP A 101 -15.81 -7.07 -15.99
C TRP A 101 -16.17 -7.83 -14.71
N VAL A 102 -16.52 -9.12 -14.83
CA VAL A 102 -16.99 -9.98 -13.71
C VAL A 102 -16.09 -9.85 -12.47
N GLU A 103 -14.77 -9.73 -12.64
CA GLU A 103 -13.81 -9.61 -11.54
C GLU A 103 -12.79 -8.46 -11.71
N SER A 104 -13.04 -7.54 -12.64
CA SER A 104 -12.14 -6.41 -12.91
C SER A 104 -12.73 -5.10 -12.43
N PHE A 105 -12.00 -4.45 -11.53
CA PHE A 105 -12.34 -3.15 -10.97
C PHE A 105 -11.33 -2.10 -11.43
N PHE A 106 -11.79 -0.86 -11.61
CA PHE A 106 -10.94 0.28 -11.93
C PHE A 106 -11.41 1.53 -11.21
N VAL A 107 -10.52 2.52 -11.13
CA VAL A 107 -10.83 3.88 -10.70
C VAL A 107 -10.43 4.83 -11.83
N GLU A 108 -11.17 5.92 -11.99
CA GLU A 108 -10.92 6.91 -13.05
C GLU A 108 -9.86 7.94 -12.66
N SER A 109 -9.58 8.07 -11.36
CA SER A 109 -8.68 9.07 -10.79
C SER A 109 -7.71 8.45 -9.82
N GLU A 110 -6.42 8.78 -9.93
CA GLU A 110 -5.40 8.38 -8.96
C GLU A 110 -5.68 8.96 -7.56
N ASN A 111 -6.42 10.07 -7.46
CA ASN A 111 -6.81 10.64 -6.17
C ASN A 111 -7.84 9.76 -5.42
N ASP A 112 -8.42 8.78 -6.12
CA ASP A 112 -9.33 7.79 -5.58
C ASP A 112 -8.62 6.48 -5.22
N ILE A 113 -7.28 6.47 -5.25
CA ILE A 113 -6.42 5.43 -4.69
C ILE A 113 -5.70 5.99 -3.47
N LEU A 114 -5.68 5.21 -2.39
CA LEU A 114 -4.98 5.52 -1.17
C LEU A 114 -4.07 4.36 -0.78
N PRO A 115 -2.75 4.43 -1.04
CA PRO A 115 -1.81 3.43 -0.58
C PRO A 115 -1.70 3.46 0.94
N CYS A 116 -2.15 2.41 1.62
CA CYS A 116 -2.17 2.31 3.07
C CYS A 116 -0.99 1.53 3.63
N TYR A 117 -0.53 0.53 2.88
CA TYR A 117 0.62 -0.27 3.26
C TYR A 117 1.56 -0.48 2.09
N LEU A 118 2.84 -0.67 2.41
CA LEU A 118 3.86 -1.14 1.49
C LEU A 118 4.35 -2.50 2.00
N ALA A 119 4.11 -3.54 1.21
CA ALA A 119 4.57 -4.90 1.44
C ALA A 119 5.82 -5.18 0.62
N ILE A 120 6.83 -5.77 1.24
CA ILE A 120 8.04 -6.28 0.56
C ILE A 120 7.95 -7.80 0.56
N VAL A 121 7.77 -8.37 -0.62
CA VAL A 121 7.73 -9.82 -0.86
C VAL A 121 8.98 -10.25 -1.61
N SER A 122 9.42 -11.50 -1.50
CA SER A 122 10.46 -12.05 -2.40
C SER A 122 9.99 -13.34 -3.04
N TYR A 123 10.45 -13.59 -4.27
CA TYR A 123 10.29 -14.86 -4.98
C TYR A 123 11.23 -15.95 -4.47
#